data_AF-A0A414A8E7-F1
#
_entry.id   AF-A0A414A8E7-F1
#
_cell.length_a   1.000
_cell.length_b   1.000
_cell.length_c   1.000
_cell.angle_alpha   90.00
_cell.angle_beta   90.00
_cell.angle_gamma   90.00
#
_symmetry.space_group_name_H-M   'P 1'
#
loop_
_entity.id
_entity.type
_entity.pdbx_description
1 polymer ?
#
loop_
_entity_poly.entity_id
_entity_poly.type
_entity_poly.pdbx_seq_one_letter_code
_entity_poly.pdbx_strand_id
1 'polypeptide(L)' 'MNNNMEYKGYLGSVEFSEEEAIFFGKIMNIRSLISYEGKNVMELSEQFREAVDEYSSICEQQ' A
#
# COMPACT_ATOMS: atom_id res chain seq x y z
N MET A 1 5.45 12.61 -13.05
CA MET A 1 4.20 12.45 -12.30
C MET A 1 4.46 11.38 -11.24
N ASN A 2 4.28 11.70 -9.95
CA ASN A 2 4.44 10.71 -8.88
C ASN A 2 3.11 9.94 -8.75
N ASN A 3 3.11 8.67 -9.12
CA ASN A 3 1.98 7.76 -8.99
C ASN A 3 2.09 6.90 -7.71
N ASN A 4 2.72 7.45 -6.68
CA ASN A 4 3.02 6.73 -5.44
C ASN A 4 2.22 7.31 -4.29
N MET A 5 1.82 6.43 -3.35
CA MET A 5 1.25 6.82 -2.07
C MET A 5 2.37 7.02 -1.05
N GLU A 6 2.18 7.95 -0.12
CA GLU A 6 3.14 8.25 0.94
C GLU A 6 2.42 8.29 2.29
N TYR A 7 2.94 7.54 3.27
CA TYR A 7 2.43 7.54 4.64
C TYR A 7 3.52 7.09 5.62
N LYS A 8 3.75 7.87 6.69
CA LYS A 8 4.79 7.61 7.70
C LYS A 8 6.20 7.37 7.12
N GLY A 9 6.52 7.99 5.99
CA GLY A 9 7.80 7.80 5.29
C GLY A 9 7.88 6.52 4.43
N TYR A 10 6.82 5.71 4.40
CA TYR A 10 6.68 4.59 3.49
C TYR A 10 6.12 5.05 2.15
N LEU A 11 6.61 4.42 1.08
CA LEU A 11 6.15 4.62 -0.29
C LEU A 11 5.33 3.42 -0.73
N GLY A 12 4.21 3.65 -1.40
CA GLY A 12 3.35 2.62 -1.96
C GLY A 12 3.18 2.79 -3.48
N SER A 13 3.22 1.70 -4.25
CA SER A 13 2.87 1.76 -5.67
C SER A 13 1.36 1.89 -5.90
N VAL A 14 0.95 2.39 -7.05
CA VAL A 14 -0.46 2.38 -7.48
C VAL A 14 -0.53 1.86 -8.90
N GLU A 15 -1.26 0.76 -9.07
CA GLU A 15 -1.50 0.07 -10.32
C GLU A 15 -3.00 -0.22 -10.46
N PHE A 16 -3.46 -0.41 -11.69
CA PHE A 16 -4.86 -0.71 -11.98
C PHE A 16 -4.95 -1.99 -12.82
N SER A 17 -5.83 -2.90 -12.41
CA SER A 17 -6.18 -4.10 -13.16
C SER A 17 -7.49 -3.85 -13.91
N GLU A 18 -7.45 -3.85 -15.23
CA GLU A 18 -8.67 -3.76 -16.05
C GLU A 18 -9.50 -5.05 -15.97
N GLU A 19 -8.85 -6.21 -15.85
CA GLU A 19 -9.52 -7.52 -15.75
C GLU A 19 -10.38 -7.63 -14.49
N GLU A 20 -9.86 -7.15 -13.35
CA GLU A 20 -10.56 -7.23 -12.06
C GLU A 20 -11.25 -5.91 -11.68
N ALA A 21 -11.08 -4.86 -12.49
CA ALA A 21 -11.57 -3.52 -12.24
C ALA A 21 -11.22 -2.99 -10.83
N ILE A 22 -9.98 -3.22 -10.40
CA ILE A 22 -9.49 -2.88 -9.05
C ILE A 22 -8.16 -2.13 -9.12
N PHE A 23 -7.91 -1.25 -8.14
CA PHE A 23 -6.58 -0.72 -7.89
C PHE A 23 -5.83 -1.62 -6.93
N PHE A 24 -4.53 -1.78 -7.16
CA PHE A 24 -3.66 -2.53 -6.28
C PHE A 24 -2.30 -1.86 -6.17
N GLY A 25 -1.56 -2.21 -5.14
CA GLY A 25 -0.25 -1.68 -4.88
C GLY A 25 0.52 -2.49 -3.86
N LYS A 26 1.78 -2.12 -3.65
CA LYS A 26 2.64 -2.70 -2.62
C LYS A 26 3.48 -1.64 -1.94
N ILE A 27 3.81 -1.88 -0.68
CA ILE A 27 4.77 -1.05 0.05
C ILE A 27 6.16 -1.29 -0.56
N MET A 28 6.82 -0.21 -0.93
CA MET A 28 8.13 -0.19 -1.57
C MET A 28 9.24 0.02 -0.54
N ASN A 29 10.44 -0.44 -0.87
CA ASN A 29 11.65 -0.26 -0.07
C ASN A 29 11.61 -0.87 1.34
N ILE A 30 10.79 -1.92 1.54
CA ILE A 30 10.74 -2.71 2.77
C ILE A 30 11.26 -4.13 2.52
N ARG A 31 11.59 -4.86 3.60
CA ARG A 31 12.10 -6.25 3.49
C ARG A 31 11.02 -7.28 3.19
N SER A 32 9.77 -6.99 3.57
CA SER A 32 8.63 -7.87 3.37
C SER A 32 7.86 -7.50 2.10
N LEU A 33 7.18 -8.47 1.48
CA LEU A 33 6.22 -8.18 0.42
C LEU A 33 4.85 -7.94 1.05
N ILE A 34 4.41 -6.68 1.06
CA ILE A 34 3.09 -6.28 1.57
C ILE A 34 2.33 -5.59 0.45
N SER A 35 1.21 -6.19 0.05
CA SER A 35 0.29 -5.70 -0.97
C SER A 35 -1.01 -5.21 -0.35
N TYR A 36 -1.68 -4.29 -1.05
CA TYR A 36 -2.98 -3.75 -0.69
C TYR A 36 -3.79 -3.50 -1.97
N GLU A 37 -5.11 -3.48 -1.84
CA GLU A 37 -6.03 -3.32 -2.96
C GLU A 37 -7.23 -2.47 -2.56
N GLY A 38 -7.94 -1.91 -3.55
CA GLY A 38 -9.14 -1.11 -3.31
C GLY A 38 -9.91 -0.83 -4.59
N LYS A 39 -11.24 -0.81 -4.51
CA LYS A 39 -12.10 -0.57 -5.68
C LYS A 39 -12.13 0.89 -6.12
N ASN A 40 -11.64 1.77 -5.25
CA ASN A 40 -11.51 3.19 -5.52
C ASN A 40 -10.31 3.74 -4.75
N VAL A 41 -9.95 5.00 -5.04
CA VAL A 41 -8.78 5.65 -4.45
C VAL A 41 -8.89 5.80 -2.92
N MET A 42 -10.11 5.95 -2.37
CA MET A 42 -10.29 6.06 -0.92
C MET A 42 -9.98 4.72 -0.24
N GLU A 43 -10.60 3.63 -0.73
CA GLU A 43 -10.33 2.28 -0.22
C GLU A 43 -8.86 1.90 -0.34
N LEU A 44 -8.24 2.16 -1.50
CA LEU A 44 -6.82 1.88 -1.70
C LEU A 44 -5.94 2.66 -0.70
N SER A 45 -6.28 3.92 -0.43
CA SER A 45 -5.55 4.74 0.53
C SER A 45 -5.73 4.27 1.97
N GLU A 46 -6.90 3.78 2.34
CA GLU A 46 -7.15 3.23 3.67
C GLU A 46 -6.37 1.92 3.86
N GLN A 47 -6.46 1.02 2.88
CA GLN A 47 -5.74 -0.25 2.90
C GLN A 47 -4.22 -0.08 2.89
N PHE A 48 -3.68 0.90 2.15
CA PHE A 48 -2.26 1.24 2.22
C PHE A 48 -1.83 1.68 3.63
N ARG A 49 -2.62 2.53 4.29
CA ARG A 49 -2.29 3.02 5.64
C ARG A 49 -2.34 1.91 6.68
N GLU A 50 -3.36 1.06 6.61
CA GLU A 50 -3.52 -0.11 7.47
C GLU A 50 -2.33 -1.06 7.31
N ALA A 51 -1.96 -1.37 6.07
CA ALA A 51 -0.81 -2.22 5.76
C ALA A 51 0.52 -1.65 6.30
N VAL A 52 0.71 -0.34 6.23
CA VAL A 52 1.89 0.34 6.80
C VAL A 52 1.88 0.28 8.33
N ASP A 53 0.72 0.53 8.96
CA ASP A 53 0.59 0.53 10.41
C ASP A 53 0.80 -0.88 11.00
N GLU A 54 0.29 -1.91 10.32
CA GLU A 54 0.56 -3.30 10.67
C GLU A 54 2.04 -3.65 10.50
N TYR A 55 2.65 -3.27 9.37
CA TYR A 55 4.09 -3.51 9.15
C TYR A 55 4.96 -2.86 10.21
N SER A 56 4.70 -1.59 10.53
CA SER A 56 5.43 -0.85 11.57
C SER A 56 5.30 -1.55 12.92
N SER A 57 4.08 -1.98 13.27
CA SER A 57 3.81 -2.66 14.54
C SER A 57 4.54 -4.01 14.64
N ILE A 58 4.66 -4.76 13.54
CA ILE A 58 5.40 -6.02 13.48
C ILE A 58 6.92 -5.78 13.60
N CYS A 59 7.42 -4.69 13.03
CA CYS A 59 8.84 -4.33 13.14
C CYS A 59 9.22 -3.80 14.53
N GLU A 60 8.33 -3.07 15.21
CA GLU A 60 8.57 -2.57 16.57
C GLU A 60 8.53 -3.66 17.65
N GLN A 61 7.92 -4.81 17.34
CA GLN A 61 7.86 -5.98 18.23
C GLN A 61 9.03 -6.96 18.05
N GLN A 62 10.00 -6.67 17.19
CA GLN A 62 11.19 -7.49 16.94
C GLN A 62 12.44 -6.86 17.57
#